data_AF-A0A2I1FHE0-F1
#
_entry.id   AF-A0A2I1FHE0-F1
#
_cell.length_a   1.000
_cell.length_b   1.000
_cell.length_c   1.000
_cell.angle_alpha   90.00
_cell.angle_beta   90.00
_cell.angle_gamma   90.00
#
_symmetry.space_group_name_H-M   'P 1'
#
loop_
_entity.id
_entity.type
_entity.pdbx_description
1 polymer ?
#
loop_
_entity_poly.entity_id
_entity_poly.type
_entity_poly.pdbx_seq_one_letter_code
_entity_poly.pdbx_strand_id
1 'polypeptide(L)'
;ARVTLQEKYPNIENVRCIAHAVNLIACDIVKESFGDRLLRKVNTLGSFFKSSHQAGAKLTQLIKENNIRGGGIKLYCKTRWTTASDSVDSIIRLETVLEQIIT
;
A
#
# COMPACT_ATOMS: atom_id res chain seq x y z
N ALA A 1 -22.08 0.74 -19.99
CA ALA A 1 -21.61 -0.49 -19.30
C ALA A 1 -22.72 -1.14 -18.46
N ARG A 2 -23.22 -0.51 -17.38
CA ARG A 2 -24.27 -1.12 -16.52
C ARG A 2 -25.61 -1.28 -17.22
N VAL A 3 -26.09 -0.20 -17.86
CA VAL A 3 -27.30 -0.21 -18.68
C VAL A 3 -27.24 -1.34 -19.71
N THR A 4 -26.12 -1.41 -20.45
CA THR A 4 -25.83 -2.46 -21.44
C THR A 4 -25.86 -3.89 -20.87
N LEU A 5 -25.37 -4.11 -19.64
CA LEU A 5 -25.40 -5.43 -19.00
C LEU A 5 -26.81 -5.81 -18.55
N GLN A 6 -27.57 -4.86 -18.05
CA GLN A 6 -28.94 -5.07 -17.59
C GLN A 6 -29.90 -5.30 -18.76
N GLU A 7 -29.70 -4.61 -19.88
CA GLU A 7 -30.40 -4.88 -21.14
C GLU A 7 -30.08 -6.28 -21.69
N LYS A 8 -28.81 -6.72 -21.59
CA LYS A 8 -28.38 -8.05 -22.07
C LYS A 8 -28.83 -9.20 -21.17
N TYR A 9 -28.96 -8.96 -19.87
CA TYR A 9 -29.32 -9.97 -18.86
C TYR A 9 -30.44 -9.45 -17.95
N PRO A 10 -31.70 -9.38 -18.43
CA PRO A 10 -32.80 -8.71 -17.72
C PRO A 10 -33.19 -9.41 -16.40
N ASN A 11 -32.85 -10.69 -16.26
CA ASN A 11 -33.15 -11.49 -15.07
C ASN A 11 -32.00 -11.52 -14.04
N ILE A 12 -30.88 -10.82 -14.30
CA ILE A 12 -29.74 -10.76 -13.40
C ILE A 12 -29.64 -9.36 -12.80
N GLU A 13 -29.84 -9.25 -11.48
CA GLU A 13 -29.64 -8.00 -10.77
C GLU A 13 -28.16 -7.73 -10.54
N ASN A 14 -27.72 -6.52 -10.91
CA ASN A 14 -26.34 -6.08 -10.65
C ASN A 14 -26.21 -5.59 -9.20
N VAL A 15 -25.98 -6.53 -8.28
CA VAL A 15 -25.70 -6.21 -6.88
C VAL A 15 -24.22 -5.82 -6.74
N ARG A 16 -23.95 -4.59 -6.32
CA ARG A 16 -22.56 -4.12 -6.13
C ARG A 16 -21.92 -4.82 -4.94
N CYS A 17 -20.67 -5.24 -5.10
CA CYS A 17 -19.84 -5.62 -3.96
C CYS A 17 -19.56 -4.39 -3.08
N ILE A 18 -19.97 -4.45 -1.81
CA ILE A 18 -19.74 -3.37 -0.83
C ILE A 18 -18.24 -3.09 -0.68
N ALA A 19 -17.42 -4.14 -0.59
CA ALA A 19 -15.97 -3.99 -0.48
C ALA A 19 -15.36 -3.26 -1.69
N HIS A 20 -15.86 -3.54 -2.89
CA HIS A 20 -15.43 -2.83 -4.10
C HIS A 20 -15.84 -1.35 -4.06
N ALA A 21 -17.06 -1.05 -3.62
CA ALA A 21 -17.53 0.33 -3.48
C ALA A 21 -16.68 1.13 -2.48
N VAL A 22 -16.38 0.55 -1.31
CA VAL A 22 -15.49 1.16 -0.31
C VAL A 22 -14.08 1.38 -0.89
N ASN A 23 -13.54 0.40 -1.61
CA ASN A 23 -12.23 0.54 -2.25
C ASN A 23 -12.21 1.68 -3.28
N LEU A 24 -13.27 1.86 -4.09
CA LEU A 24 -13.33 2.98 -5.04
C LEU A 24 -13.27 4.33 -4.33
N ILE A 25 -14.05 4.49 -3.25
CA ILE A 25 -14.03 5.71 -2.43
C ILE A 25 -12.62 5.96 -1.85
N ALA A 26 -12.01 4.92 -1.26
CA ALA A 26 -10.66 5.02 -0.72
C ALA A 26 -9.62 5.37 -1.80
N CYS A 27 -9.70 4.74 -2.98
CA CYS A 27 -8.84 5.06 -4.11
C CYS A 27 -9.00 6.51 -4.56
N ASP A 28 -10.23 7.04 -4.59
CA ASP A 28 -10.47 8.42 -5.00
C ASP A 28 -9.92 9.42 -3.98
N ILE A 29 -10.07 9.17 -2.69
CA ILE A 29 -9.43 9.97 -1.61
C ILE A 29 -7.89 9.94 -1.76
N VAL A 30 -7.32 8.76 -2.01
CA VAL A 30 -5.87 8.59 -2.11
C VAL A 30 -5.29 9.18 -3.40
N LYS A 31 -6.09 9.30 -4.48
CA LYS A 31 -5.68 9.94 -5.74
C LYS A 31 -5.49 11.45 -5.62
N GLU A 32 -5.99 12.08 -4.55
CA GLU A 32 -5.71 13.48 -4.27
C GLU A 32 -4.20 13.75 -4.26
N SER A 33 -3.81 14.97 -4.65
CA SER A 33 -2.40 15.33 -4.88
C SER A 33 -1.48 15.03 -3.70
N PHE A 34 -2.02 15.11 -2.49
CA PHE A 34 -1.32 14.73 -1.26
C PHE A 34 -1.09 13.22 -1.15
N GLY A 35 -2.15 12.42 -1.33
CA GLY A 35 -2.09 10.96 -1.21
C GLY A 35 -1.19 10.31 -2.25
N ASP A 36 -1.30 10.71 -3.52
CA ASP A 36 -0.44 10.19 -4.59
C ASP A 36 1.04 10.52 -4.32
N ARG A 37 1.33 11.76 -3.89
CA ARG A 37 2.70 12.18 -3.56
C ARG A 37 3.25 11.41 -2.37
N LEU A 38 2.46 11.18 -1.33
CA LEU A 38 2.87 10.41 -0.16
C LEU A 38 3.20 8.96 -0.56
N LEU A 39 2.32 8.28 -1.29
CA LEU A 39 2.55 6.89 -1.72
C LEU A 39 3.74 6.74 -2.67
N ARG A 40 4.00 7.73 -3.53
CA ARG A 40 5.23 7.75 -4.34
C ARG A 40 6.48 7.78 -3.47
N LYS A 41 6.50 8.63 -2.43
CA LYS A 41 7.64 8.68 -1.50
C LYS A 41 7.83 7.37 -0.75
N VAL A 42 6.75 6.75 -0.29
CA VAL A 42 6.77 5.41 0.33
C VAL A 42 7.40 4.39 -0.64
N ASN A 43 7.00 4.39 -1.91
CA ASN A 43 7.57 3.50 -2.92
C ASN A 43 9.03 3.80 -3.24
N THR A 44 9.44 5.06 -3.29
CA THR A 44 10.85 5.44 -3.47
C THR A 44 11.70 4.89 -2.33
N LEU A 45 11.24 5.05 -1.09
CA LEU A 45 11.93 4.54 0.10
C LEU A 45 12.01 3.02 0.11
N GLY A 46 10.88 2.33 -0.11
CA GLY A 46 10.86 0.87 -0.18
C GLY A 46 11.71 0.33 -1.33
N SER A 47 11.75 1.02 -2.47
CA SER A 47 12.59 0.62 -3.59
C SER A 47 14.07 0.78 -3.28
N PHE A 48 14.47 1.86 -2.59
CA PHE A 48 15.85 2.07 -2.13
C PHE A 48 16.35 0.91 -1.27
N PHE A 49 15.60 0.52 -0.24
CA PHE A 49 15.99 -0.59 0.64
C PHE A 49 15.95 -1.94 -0.07
N LYS A 50 15.07 -2.10 -1.07
CA LYS A 50 15.05 -3.31 -1.90
C LYS A 50 16.25 -3.39 -2.85
N SER A 51 16.71 -2.27 -3.39
CA SER A 51 17.82 -2.23 -4.35
C SER A 51 19.20 -2.19 -3.68
N SER A 52 19.31 -1.55 -2.53
CA SER A 52 20.58 -1.45 -1.79
C SER A 52 20.77 -2.67 -0.91
N HIS A 53 21.71 -3.55 -1.27
CA HIS A 53 21.97 -4.78 -0.53
C HIS A 53 22.39 -4.50 0.92
N GLN A 54 23.28 -3.53 1.13
CA GLN A 54 23.76 -3.15 2.46
C GLN A 54 22.65 -2.53 3.31
N ALA A 55 21.90 -1.55 2.76
CA ALA A 55 20.84 -0.89 3.52
C ALA A 55 19.68 -1.86 3.82
N GLY A 56 19.32 -2.73 2.86
CA GLY A 56 18.30 -3.75 3.04
C GLY A 56 18.68 -4.81 4.09
N ALA A 57 19.95 -5.21 4.12
CA ALA A 57 20.48 -6.11 5.15
C ALA A 57 20.44 -5.45 6.54
N LYS A 58 20.90 -4.19 6.66
CA LYS A 58 20.85 -3.40 7.91
C LYS A 58 19.42 -3.26 8.41
N LEU A 59 18.47 -2.92 7.53
CA LEU A 59 17.05 -2.83 7.86
C LEU A 59 16.50 -4.16 8.41
N THR A 60 16.80 -5.27 7.72
CA THR A 60 16.32 -6.60 8.12
C THR A 60 16.90 -7.04 9.47
N GLN A 61 18.16 -6.70 9.73
CA GLN A 61 18.82 -6.96 11.01
C GLN A 61 18.15 -6.17 12.15
N LEU A 62 17.99 -4.85 11.99
CA LEU A 62 17.38 -4.00 13.01
C LEU A 62 15.91 -4.38 13.29
N ILE A 63 15.16 -4.81 12.28
CA ILE A 63 13.79 -5.34 12.47
C ILE A 63 13.78 -6.53 13.41
N LYS A 64 14.75 -7.45 13.27
CA LYS A 64 14.89 -8.63 14.14
C LYS A 64 15.31 -8.23 15.56
N GLU A 65 16.29 -7.35 15.68
CA GLU A 65 16.80 -6.86 16.97
C GLU A 65 15.71 -6.13 17.78
N ASN A 66 14.91 -5.29 17.10
CA ASN A 66 13.77 -4.59 17.71
C ASN A 66 12.52 -5.47 17.84
N ASN A 67 12.58 -6.76 17.47
CA ASN A 67 11.49 -7.74 17.56
C ASN A 67 10.18 -7.28 16.88
N ILE A 68 10.28 -6.51 15.79
CA ILE A 68 9.12 -5.96 15.09
C ILE A 68 8.48 -7.05 14.23
N ARG A 69 7.18 -7.28 14.45
CA ARG A 69 6.39 -8.24 13.69
C ARG A 69 5.89 -7.65 12.36
N GLY A 70 5.67 -8.51 11.37
CA GLY A 70 5.04 -8.14 10.10
C GLY A 70 5.98 -7.77 8.95
N GLY A 71 7.29 -7.96 9.13
CA GLY A 71 8.30 -7.88 8.07
C GLY A 71 8.74 -6.47 7.69
N GLY A 72 9.38 -6.35 6.52
CA GLY A 72 9.93 -5.09 6.01
C GLY A 72 8.91 -4.16 5.36
N ILE A 73 9.43 -3.15 4.67
CA ILE A 73 8.62 -2.13 3.96
C ILE A 73 7.83 -2.79 2.82
N LYS A 74 6.53 -2.52 2.76
CA LYS A 74 5.65 -2.96 1.68
C LYS A 74 5.56 -1.88 0.59
N LEU A 75 5.59 -2.29 -0.67
CA LEU A 75 5.42 -1.39 -1.81
C LEU A 75 3.93 -1.24 -2.15
N TYR A 76 3.53 0.00 -2.41
CA TYR A 76 2.22 0.35 -2.96
C TYR A 76 2.11 -0.05 -4.43
N CYS A 77 0.99 -0.67 -4.79
CA CYS A 77 0.62 -1.02 -6.14
C CYS A 77 -0.82 -0.57 -6.42
N LYS A 78 -1.01 0.37 -7.35
CA LYS A 78 -2.32 0.97 -7.66
C LYS A 78 -3.43 -0.02 -8.01
N THR A 79 -3.09 -1.19 -8.55
CA THR A 79 -4.05 -2.24 -8.93
C THR A 79 -4.46 -3.15 -7.77
N ARG A 80 -3.80 -3.05 -6.60
CA ARG A 80 -4.05 -3.93 -5.43
C ARG A 80 -4.61 -3.12 -4.26
N TRP A 81 -5.83 -3.45 -3.86
CA TRP A 81 -6.68 -2.67 -2.94
C TRP A 81 -6.04 -2.33 -1.60
N THR A 82 -5.42 -3.30 -0.93
CA THR A 82 -4.86 -3.08 0.42
C THR A 82 -3.47 -2.46 0.41
N THR A 83 -2.79 -2.42 -0.74
CA THR A 83 -1.36 -2.08 -0.76
C THR A 83 -1.08 -0.63 -0.40
N ALA A 84 -2.03 0.28 -0.60
CA ALA A 84 -1.89 1.68 -0.18
C ALA A 84 -1.78 1.77 1.34
N SER A 85 -2.75 1.23 2.08
CA SER A 85 -2.74 1.23 3.54
C SER A 85 -1.60 0.38 4.10
N ASP A 86 -1.39 -0.82 3.55
CA ASP A 86 -0.31 -1.73 3.92
C ASP A 86 1.08 -1.08 3.81
N SER A 87 1.32 -0.29 2.75
CA SER A 87 2.60 0.37 2.53
C SER A 87 2.87 1.47 3.55
N VAL A 88 1.87 2.31 3.85
CA VAL A 88 1.97 3.38 4.84
C VAL A 88 2.10 2.80 6.25
N ASP A 89 1.30 1.80 6.59
CA ASP A 89 1.38 1.07 7.86
C ASP A 89 2.78 0.48 8.09
N SER A 90 3.38 -0.10 7.04
CA SER A 90 4.74 -0.65 7.15
C SER A 90 5.79 0.43 7.45
N ILE A 91 5.61 1.66 6.99
CA ILE A 91 6.53 2.77 7.31
C ILE A 91 6.34 3.21 8.76
N ILE A 92 5.09 3.43 9.20
CA ILE A 92 4.78 3.83 10.57
C ILE A 92 5.33 2.79 11.57
N ARG A 93 5.09 1.51 11.28
CA ARG A 93 5.58 0.41 12.13
C ARG A 93 7.10 0.34 12.21
N LEU A 94 7.80 0.77 11.16
CA LEU A 94 9.26 0.72 11.06
C LEU A 94 9.92 2.06 11.39
N GLU A 95 9.17 3.06 11.86
CA GLU A 95 9.65 4.41 12.15
C GLU A 95 10.91 4.40 13.05
N THR A 96 10.85 3.69 14.18
CA THR A 96 11.97 3.57 15.13
C THR A 96 13.22 2.97 14.49
N VAL A 97 13.06 1.97 13.62
CA VAL A 97 14.18 1.34 12.90
C VAL A 97 14.75 2.29 11.84
N LEU A 98 13.90 3.03 11.14
CA LEU A 98 14.34 3.99 10.13
C LEU A 98 15.13 5.14 10.78
N GLU A 99 14.71 5.62 11.95
CA GLU A 99 15.45 6.62 12.74
C GLU A 99 16.83 6.11 13.17
N GLN A 100 16.93 4.85 13.62
CA GLN A 100 18.20 4.20 13.96
C GLN A 100 19.14 4.02 12.76
N ILE A 101 18.61 3.97 11.53
CA ILE A 101 19.45 3.86 10.32
C ILE A 101 20.08 5.21 9.95
N ILE A 102 19.38 6.31 10.24
CA ILE A 102 19.81 7.69 9.95
C ILE A 102 20.80 8.20 11.00
N THR A 103 20.70 7.69 12.22
CA THR A 103 21.61 7.98 13.35
C THR A 103 22.92 7.19 13.20
#